data_AF-A0YSK6-F1
#
_entry.id   AF-A0YSK6-F1
#
_cell.length_a   1.000
_cell.length_b   1.000
_cell.length_c   1.000
_cell.angle_alpha   90.00
_cell.angle_beta   90.00
_cell.angle_gamma   90.00
#
_symmetry.space_group_name_H-M   'P 1'
#
loop_
_entity.id
_entity.type
_entity.pdbx_description
1 polymer ?
#
loop_
_entity_poly.entity_id
_entity_poly.type
_entity_poly.pdbx_seq_one_letter_code
_entity_poly.pdbx_strand_id
1 'polypeptide(L)'
;MADRKLATIQKIVDIKPILNADTIEVAKIKNWNVVTKKGEYLVGDLCIYCEIDSFLPIKDEFEFLRKSSYKKLPDGSEGFRLRTVKLRGQVSQGLVLPTSILDSSDSLEIGKDVTDCLGIKKYAPPIPANLAGKVKGQYPSFIPKTGGDRIQNLVEDYDQIKEQDFYVTEKLEGCSVTYYYRDGKFGVCSRNLDLLEDENNILWQIARKSKVEEKIKPLDQNIAIQGELIGPGIQGNIYKLNEHQFKVFSIYSIDEARYFNFNELNSILYKTELDRSLKPIETVPLLEGIYQL
;
A
#
# COMPACT_ATOMS: atom_id res chain seq x y z
N MET A 1 9.88 -2.16 5.79
CA MET A 1 8.58 -1.91 6.44
C MET A 1 7.93 -3.25 6.75
N ALA A 2 7.46 -3.44 7.99
CA ALA A 2 6.68 -4.62 8.36
C ALA A 2 5.38 -4.69 7.53
N ASP A 3 4.81 -5.88 7.38
CA ASP A 3 3.48 -6.01 6.80
C ASP A 3 2.49 -5.16 7.59
N ARG A 4 1.54 -4.54 6.87
CA ARG A 4 0.62 -3.55 7.44
C ARG A 4 -0.25 -4.18 8.54
N LYS A 5 -0.31 -3.55 9.71
CA LYS A 5 -1.22 -3.91 10.80
C LYS A 5 -2.67 -3.66 10.34
N LEU A 6 -3.49 -4.70 10.24
CA LEU A 6 -4.86 -4.59 9.73
C LEU A 6 -5.89 -4.40 10.84
N ALA A 7 -5.62 -4.97 12.01
CA ALA A 7 -6.42 -4.80 13.21
C ALA A 7 -5.52 -4.46 14.40
N THR A 8 -5.81 -3.36 15.08
CA THR A 8 -5.03 -2.93 16.24
C THR A 8 -5.92 -2.52 17.41
N ILE A 9 -5.43 -2.71 18.63
CA ILE A 9 -6.06 -2.10 19.81
C ILE A 9 -5.89 -0.58 19.71
N GLN A 10 -6.98 0.15 19.81
CA GLN A 10 -7.03 1.60 19.71
C GLN A 10 -8.02 2.17 20.72
N LYS A 11 -8.08 3.50 20.77
CA LYS A 11 -8.98 4.26 21.62
C LYS A 11 -9.93 5.09 20.77
N ILE A 12 -11.19 5.18 21.21
CA ILE A 12 -12.16 6.13 20.64
C ILE A 12 -11.78 7.54 21.11
N VAL A 13 -11.40 8.41 20.17
CA VAL A 13 -10.90 9.77 20.49
C VAL A 13 -12.00 10.84 20.42
N ASP A 14 -13.08 10.56 19.71
CA ASP A 14 -14.21 11.49 19.55
C ASP A 14 -15.46 10.72 19.12
N ILE A 15 -16.65 11.20 19.48
CA ILE A 15 -17.94 10.68 19.03
C ILE A 15 -18.82 11.85 18.59
N LYS A 16 -19.33 11.80 17.36
CA LYS A 16 -20.20 12.84 16.80
C LYS A 16 -21.51 12.27 16.25
N PRO A 17 -22.64 12.94 16.49
CA PRO A 17 -23.90 12.55 15.85
C PRO A 17 -23.80 12.74 14.34
N ILE A 18 -24.56 11.93 13.59
CA ILE A 18 -24.74 12.11 12.14
C ILE A 18 -26.05 12.87 11.94
N LEU A 19 -26.01 13.96 11.19
CA LEU A 19 -27.19 14.75 10.87
C LEU A 19 -28.26 13.86 10.21
N ASN A 20 -29.49 13.90 10.72
CA ASN A 20 -30.63 13.10 10.24
C ASN A 20 -30.44 11.57 10.35
N ALA A 21 -29.67 11.10 11.33
CA ALA A 21 -29.58 9.68 11.65
C ALA A 21 -29.77 9.44 13.16
N ASP A 22 -30.79 8.66 13.51
CA ASP A 22 -31.18 8.46 14.92
C ASP A 22 -30.49 7.26 15.58
N THR A 23 -30.03 6.30 14.78
CA THR A 23 -29.54 4.99 15.25
C THR A 23 -28.03 4.79 15.14
N ILE A 24 -27.34 5.74 14.50
CA ILE A 24 -25.92 5.64 14.20
C ILE A 24 -25.20 6.97 14.48
N GLU A 25 -23.92 6.87 14.80
CA GLU A 25 -23.04 8.00 15.06
C GLU A 25 -21.63 7.71 14.53
N VAL A 26 -20.74 8.71 14.57
CA VAL A 26 -19.36 8.60 14.11
C VAL A 26 -18.46 8.46 15.30
N ALA A 27 -17.78 7.33 15.42
CA ALA A 27 -16.62 7.19 16.27
C ALA A 27 -15.36 7.57 15.49
N LYS A 28 -14.51 8.40 16.09
CA LYS A 28 -13.18 8.74 15.56
C LYS A 28 -12.13 7.87 16.24
N ILE A 29 -11.25 7.27 15.45
CA ILE A 29 -10.11 6.46 15.91
C ILE A 29 -8.88 6.95 15.16
N LYS A 30 -7.88 7.46 15.87
CA LYS A 30 -6.81 8.26 15.25
C LYS A 30 -7.42 9.35 14.35
N ASN A 31 -7.13 9.36 13.06
CA ASN A 31 -7.76 10.23 12.06
C ASN A 31 -8.76 9.51 11.13
N TRP A 32 -9.22 8.33 11.53
CA TRP A 32 -10.27 7.57 10.85
C TRP A 32 -11.65 7.88 11.43
N ASN A 33 -12.64 7.98 10.55
CA ASN A 33 -14.05 8.08 10.92
C ASN A 33 -14.74 6.73 10.64
N VAL A 34 -15.39 6.17 11.65
CA VAL A 34 -16.12 4.91 11.54
C VAL A 34 -17.53 5.09 12.10
N VAL A 35 -18.52 4.71 11.30
CA VAL A 35 -19.92 4.76 11.72
C VAL A 35 -20.22 3.54 12.60
N THR A 36 -20.72 3.79 13.81
CA THR A 36 -21.08 2.79 14.83
C THR A 36 -22.55 2.97 15.23
N LYS A 37 -23.12 2.01 15.98
CA LYS A 37 -24.47 2.20 16.53
C LYS A 37 -24.41 3.25 17.64
N LYS A 38 -25.47 4.05 17.73
CA LYS A 38 -25.55 5.10 18.74
C LYS A 38 -25.51 4.52 20.16
N GLY A 39 -24.61 5.04 20.99
CA GLY A 39 -24.40 4.61 22.37
C GLY A 39 -23.66 3.28 22.52
N GLU A 40 -23.09 2.74 21.44
CA GLU A 40 -22.31 1.50 21.49
C GLU A 40 -20.93 1.69 22.13
N TYR A 41 -20.36 2.89 21.99
CA TYR A 41 -19.05 3.26 22.53
C TYR A 41 -19.11 4.64 23.19
N LEU A 42 -18.16 4.90 24.07
CA LEU A 42 -17.89 6.21 24.67
C LEU A 42 -16.50 6.71 24.29
N VAL A 43 -16.32 8.03 24.30
CA VAL A 43 -14.98 8.62 24.17
C VAL A 43 -14.13 8.14 25.33
N GLY A 44 -12.99 7.53 25.03
CA GLY A 44 -12.18 6.89 26.05
C GLY A 44 -12.08 5.37 25.93
N ASP A 45 -13.07 4.73 25.30
CA ASP A 45 -13.16 3.28 25.26
C ASP A 45 -12.02 2.67 24.44
N LEU A 46 -11.54 1.52 24.91
CA LEU A 46 -10.67 0.64 24.14
C LEU A 46 -11.51 -0.16 23.15
N CYS A 47 -11.01 -0.24 21.92
CA CYS A 47 -11.63 -0.99 20.85
C CYS A 47 -10.58 -1.66 19.98
N ILE A 48 -11.00 -2.65 19.19
CA ILE A 48 -10.20 -3.15 18.07
C ILE A 48 -10.63 -2.37 16.83
N TYR A 49 -9.69 -1.65 16.23
CA TYR A 49 -9.91 -0.97 14.96
C TYR A 49 -9.36 -1.81 13.81
N CYS A 50 -10.25 -2.26 12.93
CA CYS A 50 -9.90 -2.94 11.69
C CYS A 50 -9.91 -1.95 10.52
N GLU A 51 -8.77 -1.79 9.85
CA GLU A 51 -8.66 -0.86 8.73
C GLU A 51 -9.36 -1.37 7.46
N ILE A 52 -9.66 -0.46 6.52
CA ILE A 52 -10.09 -0.82 5.16
C ILE A 52 -9.07 -1.75 4.47
N ASP A 53 -9.54 -2.58 3.55
CA ASP A 53 -8.79 -3.69 2.91
C ASP A 53 -8.54 -4.89 3.83
N SER A 54 -9.04 -4.89 5.06
CA SER A 54 -9.12 -6.11 5.87
C SER A 54 -10.11 -7.10 5.24
N PHE A 55 -9.72 -8.38 5.20
CA PHE A 55 -10.52 -9.52 4.80
C PHE A 55 -10.72 -10.41 6.03
N LEU A 56 -11.89 -10.28 6.64
CA LEU A 56 -12.24 -10.98 7.87
C LEU A 56 -12.76 -12.38 7.53
N PRO A 57 -12.43 -13.42 8.31
CA PRO A 57 -12.94 -14.77 8.09
C PRO A 57 -14.45 -14.84 8.35
N ILE A 58 -15.10 -15.90 7.84
CA ILE A 58 -16.48 -16.21 8.22
C ILE A 58 -16.47 -16.79 9.64
N LYS A 59 -16.89 -15.99 10.61
CA LYS A 59 -17.08 -16.36 12.02
C LYS A 59 -18.31 -15.65 12.57
N ASP A 60 -18.90 -16.19 13.64
CA ASP A 60 -20.12 -15.68 14.24
C ASP A 60 -20.00 -14.21 14.65
N GLU A 61 -18.84 -13.81 15.21
CA GLU A 61 -18.60 -12.42 15.62
C GLU A 61 -18.59 -11.42 14.46
N PHE A 62 -18.40 -11.87 13.20
CA PHE A 62 -18.34 -11.02 12.01
C PHE A 62 -19.55 -11.17 11.09
N GLU A 63 -20.50 -12.04 11.45
CA GLU A 63 -21.59 -12.45 10.58
C GLU A 63 -22.54 -11.29 10.20
N PHE A 64 -22.60 -10.25 11.04
CA PHE A 64 -23.34 -9.01 10.76
C PHE A 64 -22.85 -8.29 9.49
N LEU A 65 -21.64 -8.59 9.00
CA LEU A 65 -21.06 -8.04 7.76
C LEU A 65 -21.53 -8.76 6.49
N ARG A 66 -22.23 -9.90 6.59
CA ARG A 66 -22.53 -10.74 5.42
C ARG A 66 -23.27 -10.01 4.32
N LYS A 67 -24.28 -9.22 4.68
CA LYS A 67 -25.09 -8.50 3.69
C LYS A 67 -24.31 -7.40 2.96
N SER A 68 -23.33 -6.78 3.61
CA SER A 68 -22.65 -5.57 3.11
C SER A 68 -21.26 -5.82 2.53
N SER A 69 -20.57 -6.86 3.00
CA SER A 69 -19.13 -7.04 2.80
C SER A 69 -18.71 -8.45 2.36
N TYR A 70 -19.62 -9.41 2.26
CA TYR A 70 -19.29 -10.77 1.82
C TYR A 70 -18.63 -10.79 0.44
N LYS A 71 -17.55 -11.56 0.31
CA LYS A 71 -16.82 -11.75 -0.93
C LYS A 71 -16.23 -13.15 -1.00
N LYS A 72 -16.39 -13.78 -2.16
CA LYS A 72 -15.70 -15.00 -2.57
C LYS A 72 -14.55 -14.63 -3.51
N LEU A 73 -13.35 -15.12 -3.22
CA LEU A 73 -12.15 -14.92 -4.02
C LEU A 73 -11.99 -16.05 -5.04
N PRO A 74 -11.22 -15.85 -6.14
CA PRO A 74 -11.03 -16.88 -7.16
C PRO A 74 -10.30 -18.14 -6.68
N ASP A 75 -9.51 -18.05 -5.61
CA ASP A 75 -8.86 -19.20 -4.97
C ASP A 75 -9.84 -20.04 -4.12
N GLY A 76 -11.12 -19.67 -4.11
CA GLY A 76 -12.19 -20.33 -3.36
C GLY A 76 -12.35 -19.83 -1.93
N SER A 77 -11.47 -18.97 -1.43
CA SER A 77 -11.61 -18.41 -0.08
C SER A 77 -12.79 -17.45 0.03
N GLU A 78 -13.44 -17.45 1.19
CA GLU A 78 -14.63 -16.65 1.48
C GLU A 78 -14.44 -15.86 2.78
N GLY A 79 -15.02 -14.67 2.84
CA GLY A 79 -14.86 -13.76 3.98
C GLY A 79 -15.55 -12.41 3.75
N PHE A 80 -15.30 -11.47 4.65
CA PHE A 80 -15.87 -10.13 4.62
C PHE A 80 -14.79 -9.09 4.32
N ARG A 81 -14.92 -8.38 3.19
CA ARG A 81 -13.99 -7.33 2.80
C ARG A 81 -14.44 -5.97 3.34
N LEU A 82 -13.61 -5.34 4.17
CA LEU A 82 -13.80 -3.94 4.54
C LEU A 82 -13.38 -3.01 3.41
N ARG A 83 -14.24 -2.04 3.13
CA ARG A 83 -14.03 -0.99 2.12
C ARG A 83 -14.56 0.33 2.67
N THR A 84 -14.18 1.43 2.05
CA THR A 84 -14.85 2.71 2.28
C THR A 84 -16.34 2.57 1.95
N VAL A 85 -17.20 2.99 2.88
CA VAL A 85 -18.65 3.09 2.66
C VAL A 85 -19.14 4.48 3.04
N LYS A 86 -20.31 4.87 2.52
CA LYS A 86 -20.98 6.12 2.87
C LYS A 86 -22.36 5.78 3.44
N LEU A 87 -22.59 6.13 4.70
CA LEU A 87 -23.85 5.86 5.42
C LEU A 87 -24.48 7.21 5.78
N ARG A 88 -25.69 7.47 5.28
CA ARG A 88 -26.40 8.76 5.50
C ARG A 88 -25.54 9.99 5.20
N GLY A 89 -24.71 9.92 4.15
CA GLY A 89 -23.82 11.02 3.77
C GLY A 89 -22.45 11.02 4.47
N GLN A 90 -22.30 10.28 5.56
CA GLN A 90 -21.06 10.19 6.33
C GLN A 90 -20.13 9.11 5.77
N VAL A 91 -18.85 9.46 5.53
CA VAL A 91 -17.81 8.49 5.17
C VAL A 91 -17.45 7.65 6.39
N SER A 92 -17.41 6.32 6.19
CA SER A 92 -17.00 5.33 7.18
C SER A 92 -15.91 4.44 6.60
N GLN A 93 -14.77 4.38 7.28
CA GLN A 93 -13.59 3.64 6.81
C GLN A 93 -13.04 2.72 7.91
N GLY A 94 -13.26 1.42 7.71
CA GLY A 94 -12.87 0.39 8.66
C GLY A 94 -14.05 -0.10 9.48
N LEU A 95 -13.74 -0.76 10.58
CA LEU A 95 -14.69 -1.35 11.51
C LEU A 95 -14.15 -1.20 12.93
N VAL A 96 -15.04 -0.87 13.87
CA VAL A 96 -14.76 -0.90 15.30
C VAL A 96 -15.39 -2.16 15.87
N LEU A 97 -14.60 -2.92 16.62
CA LEU A 97 -15.02 -4.13 17.29
C LEU A 97 -14.74 -4.00 18.80
N PRO A 98 -15.58 -4.63 19.66
CA PRO A 98 -15.31 -4.68 21.08
C PRO A 98 -14.08 -5.56 21.37
N THR A 99 -13.31 -5.20 22.40
CA THR A 99 -12.14 -5.97 22.83
C THR A 99 -12.49 -7.36 23.36
N SER A 100 -13.74 -7.59 23.75
CA SER A 100 -14.25 -8.87 24.24
C SER A 100 -14.22 -10.02 23.22
N ILE A 101 -13.94 -9.73 21.95
CA ILE A 101 -13.75 -10.75 20.91
C ILE A 101 -12.39 -11.45 21.07
N LEU A 102 -11.43 -10.81 21.72
CA LEU A 102 -10.12 -11.41 21.99
C LEU A 102 -10.18 -12.34 23.20
N ASP A 103 -9.25 -13.27 23.25
CA ASP A 103 -9.11 -14.16 24.39
C ASP A 103 -8.67 -13.37 25.63
N SER A 104 -9.13 -13.78 26.82
CA SER A 104 -8.80 -13.08 28.08
C SER A 104 -7.29 -12.99 28.40
N SER A 105 -6.46 -13.84 27.77
CA SER A 105 -5.01 -13.80 27.87
C SER A 105 -4.34 -12.73 26.98
N ASP A 106 -5.08 -12.13 26.05
CA ASP A 106 -4.54 -11.11 25.18
C ASP A 106 -4.34 -9.79 25.92
N SER A 107 -3.10 -9.29 25.90
CA SER A 107 -2.83 -7.89 26.26
C SER A 107 -3.70 -6.93 25.42
N LEU A 108 -4.28 -5.93 26.08
CA LEU A 108 -5.08 -4.85 25.48
C LEU A 108 -4.30 -3.53 25.40
N GLU A 109 -3.00 -3.62 25.16
CA GLU A 109 -2.13 -2.45 24.98
C GLU A 109 -2.46 -1.71 23.68
N ILE A 110 -2.64 -0.39 23.76
CA ILE A 110 -2.89 0.48 22.59
C ILE A 110 -1.75 0.31 21.57
N GLY A 111 -2.10 0.14 20.30
CA GLY A 111 -1.14 -0.06 19.21
C GLY A 111 -0.72 -1.51 18.98
N LYS A 112 -1.11 -2.44 19.88
CA LYS A 112 -0.88 -3.88 19.70
C LYS A 112 -1.60 -4.36 18.43
N ASP A 113 -0.86 -5.10 17.60
CA ASP A 113 -1.41 -5.77 16.43
C ASP A 113 -2.11 -7.07 16.86
N VAL A 114 -3.38 -7.19 16.48
CA VAL A 114 -4.24 -8.36 16.75
C VAL A 114 -4.78 -8.96 15.44
N THR A 115 -4.17 -8.62 14.30
CA THR A 115 -4.53 -9.10 12.96
C THR A 115 -4.55 -10.63 12.90
N ASP A 116 -3.47 -11.27 13.36
CA ASP A 116 -3.32 -12.73 13.32
C ASP A 116 -4.26 -13.43 14.31
N CYS A 117 -4.43 -12.87 15.53
CA CYS A 117 -5.37 -13.40 16.53
C CYS A 117 -6.79 -13.52 15.97
N LEU A 118 -7.22 -12.52 15.19
CA LEU A 118 -8.55 -12.49 14.57
C LEU A 118 -8.62 -13.27 13.25
N GLY A 119 -7.49 -13.75 12.72
CA GLY A 119 -7.40 -14.42 11.42
C GLY A 119 -7.66 -13.49 10.23
N ILE A 120 -7.42 -12.19 10.42
CA ILE A 120 -7.67 -11.17 9.40
C ILE A 120 -6.53 -11.18 8.39
N LYS A 121 -6.88 -11.13 7.10
CA LYS A 121 -5.90 -11.07 6.01
C LYS A 121 -6.05 -9.77 5.23
N LYS A 122 -5.01 -9.35 4.52
CA LYS A 122 -5.14 -8.22 3.59
C LYS A 122 -5.85 -8.70 2.34
N TYR A 123 -6.97 -8.06 1.99
CA TYR A 123 -7.60 -8.25 0.69
C TYR A 123 -6.64 -7.75 -0.39
N ALA A 124 -6.34 -8.61 -1.36
CA ALA A 124 -5.66 -8.25 -2.59
C ALA A 124 -6.50 -8.70 -3.79
N PRO A 125 -6.66 -7.88 -4.83
CA PRO A 125 -7.27 -8.35 -6.06
C PRO A 125 -6.40 -9.46 -6.68
N PRO A 126 -7.00 -10.36 -7.48
CA PRO A 126 -6.26 -11.40 -8.19
C PRO A 126 -5.16 -10.78 -9.04
N ILE A 127 -3.96 -11.36 -9.00
CA ILE A 127 -2.85 -10.94 -9.85
C ILE A 127 -3.10 -11.54 -11.25
N PRO A 128 -3.17 -10.71 -12.31
CA PRO A 128 -3.21 -11.21 -13.68
C PRO A 128 -2.12 -12.25 -13.97
N ALA A 129 -2.45 -13.32 -14.70
CA ALA A 129 -1.51 -14.43 -14.93
C ALA A 129 -0.20 -13.99 -15.62
N ASN A 130 -0.25 -12.98 -16.48
CA ASN A 130 0.94 -12.41 -17.14
C ASN A 130 1.87 -11.62 -16.19
N LEU A 131 1.38 -11.23 -15.01
CA LEU A 131 2.19 -10.66 -13.94
C LEU A 131 2.81 -11.74 -13.04
N ALA A 132 2.25 -12.96 -13.04
CA ALA A 132 2.83 -14.11 -12.35
C ALA A 132 4.04 -14.64 -13.16
N GLY A 133 5.24 -14.15 -12.84
CA GLY A 133 6.48 -14.59 -13.48
C GLY A 133 7.03 -15.89 -12.89
N LYS A 134 7.99 -16.50 -13.60
CA LYS A 134 8.79 -17.60 -13.06
C LYS A 134 9.61 -17.11 -11.88
N VAL A 135 9.50 -17.78 -10.74
CA VAL A 135 10.15 -17.33 -9.50
C VAL A 135 11.64 -17.66 -9.53
N LYS A 136 12.48 -16.64 -9.37
CA LYS A 136 13.93 -16.80 -9.11
C LYS A 136 14.19 -17.02 -7.62
N GLY A 137 13.43 -16.32 -6.78
CA GLY A 137 13.53 -16.44 -5.33
C GLY A 137 12.59 -15.49 -4.60
N GLN A 138 12.76 -15.39 -3.28
CA GLN A 138 12.07 -14.39 -2.46
C GLN A 138 12.48 -12.97 -2.86
N TYR A 139 11.64 -11.98 -2.54
CA TYR A 139 12.02 -10.57 -2.71
C TYR A 139 13.38 -10.30 -2.03
N PRO A 140 14.33 -9.60 -2.68
CA PRO A 140 15.67 -9.45 -2.12
C PRO A 140 15.66 -8.72 -0.78
N SER A 141 16.25 -9.31 0.26
CA SER A 141 16.24 -8.77 1.63
C SER A 141 17.00 -7.45 1.80
N PHE A 142 17.88 -7.14 0.86
CA PHE A 142 18.66 -5.89 0.80
C PHE A 142 17.91 -4.74 0.14
N ILE A 143 16.66 -4.95 -0.31
CA ILE A 143 15.80 -3.91 -0.86
C ILE A 143 14.53 -3.85 0.01
N PRO A 144 14.13 -2.67 0.50
CA PRO A 144 12.85 -2.52 1.19
C PRO A 144 11.69 -2.73 0.21
N LYS A 145 10.67 -3.49 0.60
CA LYS A 145 9.43 -3.58 -0.17
C LYS A 145 8.75 -2.21 -0.26
N THR A 146 8.10 -1.98 -1.39
CA THR A 146 7.34 -0.75 -1.65
C THR A 146 6.08 -0.67 -0.80
N GLY A 147 5.81 0.52 -0.29
CA GLY A 147 4.63 0.81 0.52
C GLY A 147 4.84 2.11 1.27
N GLY A 148 3.74 2.71 1.71
CA GLY A 148 3.75 3.81 2.66
C GLY A 148 2.65 3.56 3.67
N ASP A 149 2.81 4.08 4.87
CA ASP A 149 1.70 4.14 5.81
C ASP A 149 0.69 5.19 5.33
N ARG A 150 -0.51 5.16 5.90
CA ARG A 150 -1.55 6.14 5.63
C ARG A 150 -1.42 7.29 6.61
N ILE A 151 -1.62 8.52 6.13
CA ILE A 151 -1.53 9.73 6.97
C ILE A 151 -2.46 9.68 8.18
N GLN A 152 -3.59 8.95 8.09
CA GLN A 152 -4.51 8.76 9.21
C GLN A 152 -3.90 8.00 10.40
N ASN A 153 -2.83 7.23 10.17
CA ASN A 153 -2.12 6.45 11.18
C ASN A 153 -0.99 7.23 11.85
N LEU A 154 -0.46 8.27 11.19
CA LEU A 154 0.72 9.05 11.58
C LEU A 154 0.38 10.23 12.50
N VAL A 155 -0.68 10.10 13.30
CA VAL A 155 -1.14 11.20 14.19
C VAL A 155 -0.10 11.54 15.26
N GLU A 156 0.54 10.51 15.83
CA GLU A 156 1.54 10.66 16.88
C GLU A 156 2.86 11.23 16.34
N ASP A 157 3.15 10.97 15.06
CA ASP A 157 4.38 11.45 14.39
C ASP A 157 4.24 12.86 13.82
N TYR A 158 3.03 13.46 13.87
CA TYR A 158 2.73 14.72 13.19
C TYR A 158 3.70 15.85 13.54
N ASP A 159 4.04 16.01 14.83
CA ASP A 159 4.94 17.06 15.27
C ASP A 159 6.37 16.91 14.73
N GLN A 160 6.82 15.69 14.45
CA GLN A 160 8.12 15.43 13.82
C GLN A 160 8.04 15.58 12.30
N ILE A 161 6.94 15.09 11.71
CA ILE A 161 6.70 15.12 10.27
C ILE A 161 6.57 16.55 9.76
N LYS A 162 5.89 17.45 10.50
CA LYS A 162 5.67 18.84 10.05
C LYS A 162 6.94 19.66 9.88
N GLU A 163 8.04 19.25 10.50
CA GLU A 163 9.35 19.92 10.38
C GLU A 163 10.18 19.42 9.19
N GLN A 164 9.67 18.43 8.44
CA GLN A 164 10.36 17.86 7.29
C GLN A 164 9.95 18.52 5.97
N ASP A 165 10.84 18.42 4.99
CA ASP A 165 10.56 18.77 3.60
C ASP A 165 9.89 17.60 2.87
N PHE A 166 8.85 17.90 2.10
CA PHE A 166 8.10 16.94 1.28
C PHE A 166 8.09 17.34 -0.18
N TYR A 167 7.85 16.38 -1.05
CA TYR A 167 7.42 16.61 -2.43
C TYR A 167 6.19 15.77 -2.71
N VAL A 168 5.26 16.27 -3.53
CA VAL A 168 3.98 15.61 -3.77
C VAL A 168 3.98 14.97 -5.15
N THR A 169 3.66 13.68 -5.20
CA THR A 169 3.47 12.95 -6.45
C THR A 169 2.08 12.33 -6.54
N GLU A 170 1.55 12.19 -7.75
CA GLU A 170 0.37 11.37 -7.97
C GLU A 170 0.70 9.90 -7.62
N LYS A 171 -0.06 9.32 -6.69
CA LYS A 171 0.01 7.89 -6.44
C LYS A 171 -0.78 7.16 -7.55
N LEU A 172 -0.05 6.55 -8.47
CA LEU A 172 -0.65 5.76 -9.54
C LEU A 172 -1.28 4.45 -9.01
N GLU A 173 -2.29 3.97 -9.73
CA GLU A 173 -3.00 2.72 -9.45
C GLU A 173 -2.59 1.64 -10.44
N GLY A 174 -1.61 0.80 -10.05
CA GLY A 174 -1.06 -0.22 -10.91
C GLY A 174 -0.55 -1.44 -10.15
N CYS A 175 0.58 -1.95 -10.62
CA CYS A 175 1.33 -3.01 -9.98
C CYS A 175 2.75 -2.53 -9.70
N SER A 176 3.19 -2.66 -8.44
CA SER A 176 4.55 -2.29 -8.07
C SER A 176 5.58 -3.24 -8.70
N VAL A 177 6.62 -2.64 -9.26
CA VAL A 177 7.79 -3.32 -9.84
C VAL A 177 9.07 -2.70 -9.30
N THR A 178 10.10 -3.52 -9.15
CA THR A 178 11.45 -3.07 -8.79
C THR A 178 12.44 -3.59 -9.81
N TYR A 179 13.26 -2.70 -10.36
CA TYR A 179 14.42 -3.04 -11.18
C TYR A 179 15.68 -2.73 -10.37
N TYR A 180 16.55 -3.70 -10.17
CA TYR A 180 17.78 -3.47 -9.42
C TYR A 180 19.01 -3.80 -10.26
N TYR A 181 20.08 -3.05 -10.00
CA TYR A 181 21.43 -3.39 -10.43
C TYR A 181 22.28 -3.55 -9.19
N ARG A 182 22.91 -4.70 -9.04
CA ARG A 182 23.77 -4.99 -7.89
C ARG A 182 24.90 -5.91 -8.30
N ASP A 183 26.13 -5.54 -7.97
CA ASP A 183 27.33 -6.37 -8.15
C ASP A 183 27.45 -6.90 -9.60
N GLY A 184 27.19 -6.03 -10.57
CA GLY A 184 27.22 -6.36 -12.00
C GLY A 184 25.97 -7.08 -12.54
N LYS A 185 24.98 -7.37 -11.70
CA LYS A 185 23.79 -8.15 -12.06
C LYS A 185 22.52 -7.32 -12.04
N PHE A 186 21.76 -7.42 -13.12
CA PHE A 186 20.42 -6.87 -13.22
C PHE A 186 19.36 -7.86 -12.72
N GLY A 187 18.30 -7.36 -12.10
CA GLY A 187 17.15 -8.18 -11.72
C GLY A 187 15.84 -7.41 -11.71
N VAL A 188 14.75 -8.15 -11.80
CA VAL A 188 13.38 -7.65 -11.87
C VAL A 188 12.54 -8.33 -10.81
N CYS A 189 11.91 -7.54 -9.95
CA CYS A 189 11.04 -8.04 -8.90
C CYS A 189 9.61 -7.57 -9.12
N SER A 190 8.67 -8.47 -8.85
CA SER A 190 7.30 -8.09 -8.49
C SER A 190 7.28 -7.48 -7.08
N ARG A 191 6.10 -7.11 -6.58
CA ARG A 191 5.93 -6.67 -5.18
C ARG A 191 6.51 -7.64 -4.13
N ASN A 192 6.52 -8.94 -4.40
CA ASN A 192 6.81 -9.97 -3.38
C ASN A 192 7.91 -10.97 -3.77
N LEU A 193 8.34 -11.04 -5.03
CA LEU A 193 9.21 -12.10 -5.52
C LEU A 193 10.25 -11.54 -6.49
N ASP A 194 11.47 -12.09 -6.44
CA ASP A 194 12.48 -11.93 -7.49
C ASP A 194 12.15 -12.89 -8.64
N LEU A 195 12.18 -12.40 -9.88
CA LEU A 195 11.70 -13.13 -11.05
C LEU A 195 12.85 -13.55 -11.96
N LEU A 196 12.75 -14.76 -12.52
CA LEU A 196 13.57 -15.18 -13.64
C LEU A 196 13.11 -14.43 -14.90
N GLU A 197 14.06 -14.15 -15.78
CA GLU A 197 13.76 -13.57 -17.08
C GLU A 197 12.83 -14.50 -17.88
N ASP A 198 11.73 -13.94 -18.35
CA ASP A 198 10.72 -14.63 -19.15
C ASP A 198 10.10 -13.64 -20.13
N GLU A 199 10.16 -13.97 -21.43
CA GLU A 199 9.60 -13.15 -22.50
C GLU A 199 8.08 -12.99 -22.39
N ASN A 200 7.39 -13.84 -21.63
CA ASN A 200 5.95 -13.75 -21.39
C ASN A 200 5.58 -12.95 -20.13
N ASN A 201 6.57 -12.61 -19.29
CA ASN A 201 6.34 -11.83 -18.09
C ASN A 201 6.37 -10.33 -18.41
N ILE A 202 5.26 -9.63 -18.14
CA ILE A 202 5.14 -8.21 -18.51
C ILE A 202 6.15 -7.31 -17.80
N LEU A 203 6.61 -7.65 -16.59
CA LEU A 203 7.62 -6.85 -15.87
C LEU A 203 8.97 -6.91 -16.60
N TRP A 204 9.38 -8.10 -17.05
CA TRP A 204 10.59 -8.28 -17.87
C TRP A 204 10.44 -7.67 -19.26
N GLN A 205 9.31 -7.85 -19.94
CA GLN A 205 9.04 -7.21 -21.24
C GLN A 205 9.23 -5.69 -21.17
N ILE A 206 8.74 -5.05 -20.10
CA ILE A 206 8.87 -3.61 -19.91
C ILE A 206 10.30 -3.20 -19.56
N ALA A 207 11.00 -3.98 -18.74
CA ALA A 207 12.42 -3.76 -18.47
C ALA A 207 13.24 -3.71 -19.78
N ARG A 208 12.99 -4.66 -20.69
CA ARG A 208 13.66 -4.76 -21.99
C ARG A 208 13.21 -3.69 -22.99
N LYS A 209 11.90 -3.49 -23.15
CA LYS A 209 11.34 -2.47 -24.06
C LYS A 209 11.82 -1.06 -23.68
N SER A 210 11.88 -0.77 -22.38
CA SER A 210 12.33 0.52 -21.86
C SER A 210 13.84 0.62 -21.64
N LYS A 211 14.59 -0.44 -21.97
CA LYS A 211 16.04 -0.56 -21.82
C LYS A 211 16.55 -0.10 -20.44
N VAL A 212 15.91 -0.61 -19.39
CA VAL A 212 16.19 -0.17 -18.02
C VAL A 212 17.59 -0.59 -17.60
N GLU A 213 18.00 -1.83 -17.91
CA GLU A 213 19.35 -2.32 -17.58
C GLU A 213 20.43 -1.47 -18.23
N GLU A 214 20.29 -1.15 -19.52
CA GLU A 214 21.24 -0.37 -20.30
C GLU A 214 21.38 1.07 -19.79
N LYS A 215 20.33 1.61 -19.15
CA LYS A 215 20.36 2.94 -18.54
C LYS A 215 21.00 2.97 -17.16
N ILE A 216 20.81 1.92 -16.36
CA ILE A 216 21.30 1.90 -14.97
C ILE A 216 22.69 1.29 -14.84
N LYS A 217 23.06 0.34 -15.71
CA LYS A 217 24.38 -0.29 -15.72
C LYS A 217 25.53 0.72 -15.80
N PRO A 218 25.49 1.77 -16.65
CA PRO A 218 26.56 2.76 -16.74
C PRO A 218 26.69 3.67 -15.50
N LEU A 219 25.70 3.66 -14.60
CA LEU A 219 25.79 4.42 -13.35
C LEU A 219 26.83 3.81 -12.40
N ASP A 220 27.13 2.51 -12.56
CA ASP A 220 28.06 1.74 -11.72
C ASP A 220 27.76 1.86 -10.22
N GLN A 221 26.47 1.77 -9.89
CA GLN A 221 25.97 1.86 -8.51
C GLN A 221 25.06 0.68 -8.19
N ASN A 222 25.12 0.20 -6.95
CA ASN A 222 24.17 -0.78 -6.44
C ASN A 222 22.87 -0.07 -6.05
N ILE A 223 21.89 -0.06 -6.95
CA ILE A 223 20.63 0.66 -6.76
C ILE A 223 19.42 -0.20 -7.11
N ALA A 224 18.28 0.16 -6.52
CA ALA A 224 16.98 -0.37 -6.88
C ALA A 224 16.04 0.77 -7.28
N ILE A 225 15.58 0.77 -8.53
CA ILE A 225 14.55 1.68 -9.04
C ILE A 225 13.19 1.05 -8.78
N GLN A 226 12.37 1.73 -7.98
CA GLN A 226 11.03 1.30 -7.63
C GLN A 226 9.99 2.20 -8.31
N GLY A 227 9.00 1.56 -8.93
CA GLY A 227 7.96 2.27 -9.64
C GLY A 227 6.67 1.48 -9.76
N GLU A 228 5.72 2.11 -10.43
CA GLU A 228 4.41 1.57 -10.70
C GLU A 228 4.32 1.21 -12.19
N LEU A 229 3.91 -0.01 -12.48
CA LEU A 229 3.50 -0.43 -13.80
C LEU A 229 1.99 -0.23 -13.96
N ILE A 230 1.59 0.57 -14.93
CA ILE A 230 0.19 0.83 -15.28
C ILE A 230 -0.08 0.45 -16.74
N GLY A 231 -1.33 0.15 -17.08
CA GLY A 231 -1.74 -0.13 -18.46
C GLY A 231 -2.82 -1.18 -18.62
N PRO A 232 -3.06 -1.66 -19.85
CA PRO A 232 -4.06 -2.68 -20.16
C PRO A 232 -3.96 -3.93 -19.29
N GLY A 233 -5.08 -4.37 -18.69
CA GLY A 233 -5.10 -5.58 -17.86
C GLY A 233 -4.58 -5.41 -16.42
N ILE A 234 -4.08 -4.21 -16.05
CA ILE A 234 -3.63 -3.91 -14.68
C ILE A 234 -4.65 -2.99 -14.00
N GLN A 235 -5.19 -3.42 -12.86
CA GLN A 235 -6.14 -2.64 -12.03
C GLN A 235 -7.30 -2.00 -12.81
N GLY A 236 -7.82 -2.70 -13.82
CA GLY A 236 -8.90 -2.22 -14.67
C GLY A 236 -8.51 -1.12 -15.67
N ASN A 237 -7.21 -0.78 -15.79
CA ASN A 237 -6.69 0.25 -16.69
C ASN A 237 -7.48 1.56 -16.59
N ILE A 238 -7.64 2.09 -15.37
CA ILE A 238 -8.45 3.29 -15.11
C ILE A 238 -7.96 4.53 -15.90
N TYR A 239 -6.69 4.53 -16.28
CA TYR A 239 -6.03 5.55 -17.08
C TYR A 239 -6.30 5.43 -18.59
N LYS A 240 -6.97 4.35 -19.04
CA LYS A 240 -7.31 4.09 -20.45
C LYS A 240 -6.09 4.14 -21.38
N LEU A 241 -4.96 3.61 -20.91
CA LEU A 241 -3.74 3.56 -21.71
C LEU A 241 -3.84 2.48 -22.77
N ASN A 242 -3.25 2.73 -23.94
CA ASN A 242 -3.15 1.75 -25.03
C ASN A 242 -1.95 0.80 -24.84
N GLU A 243 -0.96 1.20 -24.05
CA GLU A 243 0.23 0.42 -23.76
C GLU A 243 0.58 0.50 -22.27
N HIS A 244 1.40 -0.45 -21.83
CA HIS A 244 1.96 -0.46 -20.49
C HIS A 244 3.02 0.63 -20.34
N GLN A 245 3.02 1.29 -19.19
CA GLN A 245 3.99 2.32 -18.82
C GLN A 245 4.55 2.05 -17.43
N PHE A 246 5.87 2.17 -17.29
CA PHE A 246 6.56 2.13 -16.02
C PHE A 246 6.87 3.57 -15.56
N LYS A 247 6.47 3.89 -14.33
CA LYS A 247 6.62 5.22 -13.73
C LYS A 247 7.34 5.13 -12.40
N VAL A 248 8.51 5.75 -12.29
CA VAL A 248 9.36 5.70 -11.08
C VAL A 248 8.79 6.59 -9.99
N PHE A 249 8.74 6.08 -8.75
CA PHE A 249 8.41 6.90 -7.59
C PHE A 249 9.55 6.98 -6.56
N SER A 250 10.51 6.06 -6.58
CA SER A 250 11.67 6.11 -5.68
C SER A 250 12.86 5.33 -6.23
N ILE A 251 14.05 5.70 -5.74
CA ILE A 251 15.29 4.97 -5.99
C ILE A 251 15.93 4.70 -4.63
N TYR A 252 16.35 3.47 -4.41
CA TYR A 252 16.97 3.03 -3.16
C TYR A 252 18.45 2.72 -3.40
N SER A 253 19.33 3.33 -2.60
CA SER A 253 20.74 2.96 -2.53
C SER A 253 20.87 1.68 -1.73
N ILE A 254 21.34 0.61 -2.38
CA ILE A 254 21.55 -0.67 -1.71
C ILE A 254 22.75 -0.57 -0.76
N ASP A 255 23.80 0.14 -1.16
CA ASP A 255 25.02 0.29 -0.37
C ASP A 255 24.81 1.14 0.88
N GLU A 256 24.07 2.25 0.77
CA GLU A 256 23.80 3.17 1.89
C GLU A 256 22.55 2.79 2.70
N ALA A 257 21.82 1.77 2.25
CA ALA A 257 20.58 1.30 2.85
C ALA A 257 19.53 2.41 3.11
N ARG A 258 19.40 3.36 2.18
CA ARG A 258 18.44 4.46 2.25
C ARG A 258 17.83 4.80 0.89
N TYR A 259 16.67 5.43 0.92
CA TYR A 259 16.11 6.07 -0.27
C TYR A 259 16.90 7.32 -0.64
N PHE A 260 17.00 7.56 -1.94
CA PHE A 260 17.46 8.84 -2.48
C PHE A 260 16.43 9.93 -2.18
N ASN A 261 16.93 11.11 -1.84
CA ASN A 261 16.11 12.30 -1.74
C ASN A 261 15.73 12.81 -3.14
N PHE A 262 14.89 13.84 -3.20
CA PHE A 262 14.39 14.40 -4.45
C PHE A 262 15.50 14.82 -5.43
N ASN A 263 16.57 15.46 -4.94
CA ASN A 263 17.67 15.93 -5.78
C ASN A 263 18.50 14.76 -6.33
N GLU A 264 18.79 13.76 -5.50
CA GLU A 264 19.50 12.55 -5.89
C GLU A 264 18.71 11.74 -6.93
N LEU A 265 17.41 11.56 -6.72
CA LEU A 265 16.51 10.90 -7.67
C LEU A 265 16.53 11.59 -9.03
N ASN A 266 16.37 12.92 -9.05
CA ASN A 266 16.40 13.69 -10.30
C ASN A 266 17.76 13.64 -10.98
N SER A 267 18.86 13.66 -10.22
CA SER A 267 20.21 13.52 -10.76
C SER A 267 20.40 12.18 -11.46
N ILE A 268 19.90 11.08 -10.87
CA ILE A 268 19.97 9.75 -11.48
C ILE A 268 19.13 9.68 -12.75
N LEU A 269 17.90 10.18 -12.72
CA LEU A 269 17.03 10.17 -13.90
C LEU A 269 17.65 10.97 -15.05
N TYR A 270 18.18 12.16 -14.76
CA TYR A 270 18.89 12.96 -15.75
C TYR A 270 20.08 12.20 -16.36
N LYS A 271 20.87 11.48 -15.56
CA LYS A 271 21.97 10.65 -16.07
C LYS A 271 21.47 9.53 -16.99
N THR A 272 20.32 8.93 -16.69
CA THR A 272 19.72 7.90 -17.55
C THR A 272 19.16 8.44 -18.88
N GLU A 273 19.02 9.76 -19.01
CA GLU A 273 18.55 10.46 -20.23
C GLU A 273 19.69 10.99 -21.12
N LEU A 274 20.95 10.94 -20.64
CA LEU A 274 22.08 11.49 -21.38
C LEU A 274 22.32 10.80 -22.74
N ASP A 275 21.98 9.51 -22.84
CA ASP A 275 21.86 8.86 -24.15
C ASP A 275 20.52 9.23 -24.80
N ARG A 276 20.54 10.29 -25.60
CA ARG A 276 19.37 10.80 -26.34
C ARG A 276 18.78 9.79 -27.34
N SER A 277 19.46 8.68 -27.62
CA SER A 277 18.90 7.60 -28.44
C SER A 277 17.88 6.75 -27.68
N LEU A 278 17.83 6.87 -26.35
CA LEU A 278 16.92 6.15 -25.47
C LEU A 278 15.80 7.08 -24.98
N LYS A 279 14.57 6.56 -24.92
CA LYS A 279 13.47 7.27 -24.24
C LYS A 279 13.81 7.46 -22.76
N PRO A 280 13.52 8.62 -22.15
CA PRO A 280 13.66 8.83 -20.71
C PRO A 280 12.98 7.78 -19.83
N ILE A 281 13.47 7.60 -18.60
CA ILE A 281 12.71 6.91 -17.55
C ILE A 281 11.80 7.95 -16.90
N GLU A 282 10.50 7.77 -17.05
CA GLU A 282 9.52 8.73 -16.55
C GLU A 282 9.21 8.48 -15.06
N THR A 283 9.04 9.55 -14.29
CA THR A 283 8.52 9.46 -12.92
C THR A 283 7.01 9.39 -12.91
N VAL A 284 6.46 9.01 -11.75
CA VAL A 284 5.09 9.41 -11.41
C VAL A 284 4.94 10.93 -11.52
N PRO A 285 3.75 11.45 -11.88
CA PRO A 285 3.54 12.88 -11.99
C PRO A 285 3.89 13.62 -10.70
N LEU A 286 4.76 14.63 -10.79
CA LEU A 286 5.03 15.56 -9.71
C LEU A 286 3.91 16.60 -9.68
N LEU A 287 3.22 16.69 -8.55
CA LEU A 287 2.13 17.63 -8.32
C LEU A 287 2.64 18.91 -7.64
N GLU A 288 3.62 18.76 -6.75
CA GLU A 288 4.24 19.87 -6.04
C GLU A 288 5.71 19.53 -5.75
N GLY A 289 6.58 20.54 -5.88
CA GLY A 289 8.01 20.42 -5.58
C GLY A 289 8.29 20.33 -4.08
N ILE A 290 9.49 20.72 -3.66
CA ILE A 290 9.86 20.70 -2.24
C ILE A 290 9.06 21.76 -1.47
N TYR A 291 8.34 21.34 -0.42
CA TYR A 291 7.54 22.20 0.46
C TYR A 291 7.54 21.70 1.92
N GLN A 292 7.14 22.56 2.86
CA GLN A 292 6.93 22.23 4.29
C GLN A 292 5.44 22.33 4.64
N LEU A 293 4.98 21.51 5.60
CA LEU A 293 3.56 21.36 5.99
C LEU A 293 2.98 22.55 6.76
#